data_AF-A0AAW0H9J2-F1
#
_entry.id   AF-A0AAW0H9J2-F1
#
_cell.length_a   1.000
_cell.length_b   1.000
_cell.length_c   1.000
_cell.angle_alpha   90.00
_cell.angle_beta   90.00
_cell.angle_gamma   90.00
#
_symmetry.space_group_name_H-M   'P 1'
#
loop_
_entity.id
_entity.type
_entity.pdbx_description
1 polymer ?
#
loop_
_entity_poly.entity_id
_entity_poly.type
_entity_poly.pdbx_seq_one_letter_code
_entity_poly.pdbx_strand_id
1 'polypeptide(L)'
;MGESQISLTSTESRGPPPTCSAGSFKAAANGRILKKHCESEQRCLDRLMADVLRPFVPAYHGDVVKDGERYNQMDDLLADFDSPCVMDCKMGIR
;
A
#
# COMPACT_ATOMS: atom_id res chain seq x y z
N MET A 1 23.12 7.23 -2.40
CA MET A 1 21.70 7.52 -2.70
C MET A 1 21.04 6.18 -2.90
N GLY A 2 20.69 5.53 -1.79
CA GLY A 2 20.16 4.17 -1.80
C GLY A 2 18.69 4.23 -2.14
N GLU A 3 18.28 3.49 -3.17
CA GLU A 3 16.88 3.18 -3.38
C GLU A 3 16.42 2.39 -2.15
N SER A 4 15.60 3.00 -1.30
CA SER A 4 14.89 2.28 -0.24
C SER A 4 13.90 1.36 -0.94
N GLN A 5 14.38 0.19 -1.32
CA GLN A 5 13.57 -0.93 -1.76
C GLN A 5 12.68 -1.29 -0.56
N ILE A 6 11.45 -0.78 -0.56
CA ILE A 6 10.37 -1.30 0.29
C ILE A 6 10.04 -2.68 -0.29
N SER A 7 10.94 -3.62 -0.09
CA SER A 7 10.79 -5.02 -0.40
C SER A 7 9.92 -5.60 0.71
N LEU A 8 8.64 -5.24 0.72
CA LEU A 8 7.61 -6.06 1.36
C LEU A 8 7.51 -7.35 0.53
N THR A 9 8.51 -8.22 0.65
CA THR A 9 8.45 -9.58 0.13
C THR A 9 7.41 -10.29 0.97
N SER A 10 6.16 -10.30 0.50
CA SER A 10 5.18 -11.26 0.97
C SER A 10 5.79 -12.64 0.72
N THR A 11 6.03 -13.37 1.80
CA THR A 11 6.46 -14.77 1.76
C THR A 11 5.52 -15.54 0.85
N GLU A 12 6.08 -16.17 -0.18
CA GLU A 12 5.36 -17.06 -1.10
C GLU A 12 5.05 -18.37 -0.36
N SER A 13 4.10 -18.34 0.58
CA SER A 13 3.57 -19.54 1.22
C SER A 13 2.44 -20.10 0.37
N ARG A 14 2.59 -21.35 -0.10
CA ARG A 14 1.54 -22.12 -0.81
C ARG A 14 0.23 -22.05 -0.01
N GLY A 15 -0.69 -21.21 -0.45
CA GLY A 15 -1.96 -20.93 0.18
C GLY A 15 -3.03 -20.55 -0.86
N PRO A 16 -4.28 -20.31 -0.43
CA PRO A 16 -5.42 -19.98 -1.30
C PRO A 16 -5.14 -18.79 -2.23
N PRO A 17 -5.96 -18.54 -3.28
CA PRO A 17 -5.69 -17.56 -4.34
C PRO A 17 -5.14 -16.22 -3.82
N PRO A 18 -4.25 -15.55 -4.58
CA PRO A 18 -3.54 -14.37 -4.11
C PRO A 18 -4.55 -13.33 -3.64
N THR A 19 -4.51 -13.08 -2.33
CA THR A 19 -5.19 -11.92 -1.75
C THR A 19 -4.55 -10.66 -2.32
N CYS A 20 -5.33 -9.59 -2.47
CA CYS A 20 -4.89 -8.31 -3.06
C CYS A 20 -3.63 -7.71 -2.42
N SER A 21 -3.20 -8.22 -1.27
CA SER A 21 -2.04 -7.80 -0.49
C SER A 21 -0.72 -8.48 -0.84
N ALA A 22 -0.69 -9.60 -1.57
CA ALA A 22 0.56 -10.32 -1.81
C ALA A 22 1.42 -9.68 -2.91
N GLY A 23 2.52 -9.03 -2.53
CA GLY A 23 3.65 -8.70 -3.42
C GLY A 23 3.47 -7.56 -4.43
N SER A 24 2.75 -6.48 -4.12
CA SER A 24 2.50 -5.43 -5.11
C SER A 24 2.69 -4.00 -4.64
N PHE A 25 3.86 -3.70 -4.08
CA PHE A 25 4.28 -2.32 -3.86
C PHE A 25 5.39 -1.93 -4.82
N LYS A 26 5.25 -0.78 -5.47
CA LYS A 26 6.31 -0.12 -6.24
C LYS A 26 6.55 1.25 -5.62
N ALA A 27 7.80 1.69 -5.54
CA ALA A 27 8.10 3.06 -5.13
C ALA A 27 7.53 4.07 -6.14
N ALA A 28 7.02 5.19 -5.63
CA ALA A 28 6.70 6.39 -6.40
C ALA A 28 7.53 7.58 -5.90
N ALA A 29 7.47 8.68 -6.65
CA ALA A 29 8.15 9.92 -6.25
C ALA A 29 7.44 10.61 -5.07
N ASN A 30 8.19 11.46 -4.37
CA ASN A 30 7.67 12.38 -3.33
C ASN A 30 7.05 11.68 -2.12
N GLY A 31 7.71 10.65 -1.58
CA GLY A 31 7.23 9.95 -0.37
C GLY A 31 5.92 9.19 -0.62
N ARG A 32 5.78 8.57 -1.80
CA ARG A 32 4.58 7.82 -2.18
C ARG A 32 4.94 6.40 -2.60
N ILE A 33 3.94 5.53 -2.51
CA ILE A 33 3.98 4.14 -2.95
C ILE A 33 2.82 3.86 -3.91
N LEU A 34 3.02 2.86 -4.77
CA LEU A 34 2.02 2.31 -5.67
C LEU A 34 1.67 0.91 -5.22
N LYS A 35 0.42 0.68 -4.85
CA LYS A 35 -0.10 -0.66 -4.57
C LYS A 35 -0.86 -1.20 -5.78
N LYS A 36 -0.78 -2.49 -6.15
CA LYS A 36 -1.66 -3.01 -7.23
C LYS A 36 -3.09 -2.56 -6.99
N HIS A 37 -3.73 -2.16 -8.08
CA HIS A 37 -5.14 -1.87 -8.01
C HIS A 37 -5.94 -3.12 -7.64
N CYS A 38 -6.82 -2.95 -6.67
CA CYS A 38 -7.87 -3.89 -6.30
C CYS A 38 -9.14 -3.08 -6.10
N GLU A 39 -10.22 -3.48 -6.77
CA GLU A 39 -11.48 -2.71 -6.81
C GLU A 39 -12.08 -2.49 -5.41
N SER A 40 -12.10 -3.53 -4.57
CA SER A 40 -12.63 -3.43 -3.21
C SER A 40 -11.81 -2.47 -2.33
N GLU A 41 -10.49 -2.53 -2.46
CA GLU A 41 -9.58 -1.65 -1.73
C GLU A 41 -9.72 -0.20 -2.20
N GLN A 42 -9.74 0.02 -3.52
CA GLN A 42 -9.89 1.35 -4.10
C GLN A 42 -11.17 2.04 -3.61
N ARG A 43 -12.30 1.31 -3.62
CA ARG A 43 -13.57 1.82 -3.11
C ARG A 43 -13.55 2.13 -1.61
N CYS A 44 -12.80 1.35 -0.82
CA CYS A 44 -12.61 1.62 0.60
C CYS A 44 -11.75 2.88 0.82
N LEU A 45 -10.67 3.03 0.06
CA LEU A 45 -9.79 4.20 0.12
C LEU A 45 -10.54 5.48 -0.25
N ASP A 46 -11.34 5.48 -1.32
CA ASP A 46 -12.20 6.62 -1.69
C ASP A 46 -13.10 7.07 -0.52
N ARG A 47 -13.72 6.10 0.17
CA ARG A 47 -14.59 6.39 1.31
C ARG A 47 -13.80 6.93 2.49
N LEU A 48 -12.65 6.35 2.79
CA LEU A 48 -11.78 6.77 3.89
C LEU A 48 -11.26 8.20 3.68
N MET A 49 -11.04 8.63 2.44
CA MET A 49 -10.63 10.02 2.15
C MET A 49 -11.72 11.07 2.45
N ALA A 50 -12.96 10.64 2.66
CA ALA A 50 -14.07 11.49 3.07
C ALA A 50 -14.58 11.17 4.50
N ASP A 51 -13.88 10.31 5.25
CA ASP A 51 -14.30 9.83 6.57
C ASP A 51 -13.49 10.48 7.72
N VAL A 52 -14.01 10.40 8.94
CA VAL A 52 -13.30 10.84 10.16
C VAL A 52 -12.00 10.06 10.41
N LEU A 53 -11.87 8.86 9.84
CA LEU A 53 -10.67 8.03 9.92
C LEU A 53 -9.52 8.47 9.01
N ARG A 54 -9.75 9.43 8.09
CA ARG A 54 -8.75 9.93 7.15
C ARG A 54 -7.34 10.20 7.72
N PRO A 55 -7.16 10.86 8.89
CA PRO A 55 -5.82 11.12 9.41
C PRO A 55 -5.10 9.89 9.98
N PHE A 56 -5.77 8.74 10.10
CA PHE A 56 -5.22 7.50 10.66
C PHE A 56 -4.92 6.43 9.59
N VAL A 57 -5.10 6.77 8.31
CA VAL A 57 -4.80 5.90 7.17
C VAL A 57 -3.85 6.61 6.21
N PRO A 58 -3.08 5.87 5.38
CA PRO A 58 -2.30 6.50 4.31
C PRO A 58 -3.20 7.35 3.41
N ALA A 59 -2.75 8.56 3.05
CA ALA A 59 -3.51 9.38 2.12
C ALA A 59 -3.56 8.69 0.75
N TYR A 60 -4.74 8.59 0.17
CA TYR A 60 -4.96 8.04 -1.16
C TYR A 60 -5.07 9.16 -2.19
N HIS A 61 -4.32 9.02 -3.29
CA HIS A 61 -4.18 10.03 -4.34
C HIS A 61 -4.84 9.64 -5.67
N GLY A 62 -5.66 8.58 -5.66
CA GLY A 62 -6.28 8.04 -6.86
C GLY A 62 -5.48 6.90 -7.50
N ASP A 63 -5.99 6.43 -8.64
CA ASP A 63 -5.32 5.40 -9.42
C ASP A 63 -4.37 5.98 -10.47
N VAL A 64 -3.29 5.25 -10.72
CA VAL A 64 -2.34 5.54 -11.80
C VAL A 64 -2.13 4.30 -12.66
N VAL A 65 -1.90 4.48 -13.96
CA VAL A 65 -1.52 3.39 -14.87
C VAL A 65 -0.03 3.48 -15.16
N LYS A 66 0.70 2.40 -14.92
CA LYS A 66 2.14 2.28 -15.19
C LYS A 66 2.41 0.93 -15.84
N ASP A 67 3.10 0.93 -16.98
CA ASP A 67 3.43 -0.28 -17.74
C ASP A 67 2.20 -1.14 -18.09
N GLY A 68 1.05 -0.52 -18.32
CA GLY A 68 -0.22 -1.20 -18.63
C GLY A 68 -0.95 -1.78 -17.40
N GLU A 69 -0.40 -1.63 -16.19
CA GLU A 69 -1.04 -2.06 -14.95
C GLU A 69 -1.57 -0.87 -14.16
N ARG A 70 -2.71 -1.03 -13.49
CA ARG A 70 -3.33 -0.01 -12.63
C ARG A 70 -2.86 -0.18 -11.19
N TYR A 71 -2.61 0.94 -10.52
CA TYR A 71 -2.12 1.01 -9.14
C TYR A 71 -2.88 2.07 -8.34
N ASN A 72 -3.17 1.76 -7.08
CA ASN A 72 -3.56 2.74 -6.07
C ASN A 72 -2.32 3.53 -5.64
N GLN A 73 -2.30 4.85 -5.82
CA GLN A 73 -1.21 5.71 -5.33
C GLN A 73 -1.52 6.19 -3.91
N MET A 74 -0.60 5.97 -2.97
CA MET A 74 -0.77 6.33 -1.55
C MET A 74 0.51 6.96 -0.97
N ASP A 75 0.40 7.66 0.15
CA ASP A 75 1.57 8.10 0.92
C ASP A 75 2.36 6.91 1.46
N ASP A 76 3.69 7.04 1.42
CA ASP A 76 4.61 6.14 2.09
C ASP A 76 4.73 6.53 3.56
N LEU A 77 4.13 5.74 4.45
CA LEU A 77 4.17 5.99 5.88
C LEU A 77 5.58 5.93 6.49
N LEU A 78 6.56 5.41 5.75
CA LEU A 78 7.94 5.26 6.19
C LEU A 78 8.86 6.38 5.66
N ALA A 79 8.36 7.29 4.82
CA ALA A 79 9.18 8.26 4.09
C ALA A 79 10.07 9.15 4.97
N ASP A 80 9.60 9.49 6.17
CA ASP A 80 10.26 10.41 7.10
C ASP A 80 11.04 9.68 8.22
N PHE A 81 11.21 8.36 8.13
CA PHE A 81 11.89 7.57 9.16
C PHE A 81 13.26 7.06 8.67
N ASP A 82 14.27 7.20 9.53
CA ASP A 82 15.58 6.59 9.31
C ASP A 82 15.61 5.16 9.86
N SER A 83 15.75 4.17 8.97
CA SER A 83 15.80 2.74 9.32
C SER A 83 14.64 2.27 10.23
N PRO A 84 13.37 2.43 9.79
CA PRO A 84 12.21 2.09 10.60
C PRO A 84 12.09 0.59 10.86
N CYS A 85 11.70 0.24 12.08
CA CYS A 85 11.22 -1.09 12.42
C CYS A 85 9.70 -1.13 12.25
N VAL A 86 9.19 -2.08 11.48
CA VAL A 86 7.76 -2.17 11.14
C VAL A 86 7.13 -3.39 11.79
N MET A 87 5.94 -3.22 12.35
CA MET A 87 5.08 -4.29 12.84
C MET A 87 3.72 -4.20 12.15
N ASP A 88 3.27 -5.31 11.56
CA ASP A 88 1.94 -5.42 10.98
C ASP A 88 1.04 -6.23 11.93
N CYS A 89 0.02 -5.58 12.47
CA CYS A 89 -1.00 -6.21 13.31
C CYS A 89 -2.30 -6.32 12.54
N LYS A 90 -2.60 -7.51 12.00
CA LYS A 90 -3.90 -7.78 11.41
C LYS A 90 -4.99 -7.72 12.48
N MET A 91 -5.95 -6.81 12.27
CA MET A 91 -7.05 -6.58 13.22
C MET A 91 -8.27 -7.44 12.88
N GLY A 92 -8.94 -7.97 13.91
CA GLY A 92 -10.16 -8.76 13.79
C GLY A 92 -10.15 -10.01 14.67
N ILE A 93 -11.33 -10.53 15.00
CA ILE A 93 -11.48 -11.81 15.73
C ILE A 93 -11.62 -13.02 14.79
N ARG A 94 -11.44 -12.80 13.48
CA ARG A 94 -11.62 -13.78 12.40
C ARG A 94 -10.57 -13.57 11.33
#